data_AF-A0AAW0KPV3-F1
#
_entry.id   AF-A0AAW0KPV3-F1
#
_cell.length_a   1.000
_cell.length_b   1.000
_cell.length_c   1.000
_cell.angle_alpha   90.00
_cell.angle_beta   90.00
_cell.angle_gamma   90.00
#
_symmetry.space_group_name_H-M   'P 1'
#
loop_
_entity.id
_entity.type
_entity.pdbx_description
1 polymer ?
#
loop_
_entity_poly.entity_id
_entity_poly.type
_entity_poly.pdbx_seq_one_letter_code
_entity_poly.pdbx_strand_id
1 'polypeptide(L)'
;MSDVDEIPSRHTINLLRWCDDIPPVLHLQLKNYIYSFEFHVDDSSWRASVHRYQSGKTRYAHYRQTDDLLADAGWHCSFCFRRISEFIFKMKAYSHYDRVRFSHYLNPQRVQKVICKGADLFDMLPEEYTFKDIIGKMGPVPRSFSAVHLPSYLLENADNRRSNLKLLVLTSNWFGISPIHPENNEGPFETLAKSQY
;
A
#
# COMPACT_ATOMS: atom_id res chain seq x y z
N MET A 1 5.23 -11.11 2.00
CA MET A 1 3.80 -11.15 1.72
C MET A 1 3.26 -9.82 2.16
N SER A 2 2.77 -9.04 1.20
CA SER A 2 2.35 -7.67 1.41
C SER A 2 1.48 -7.25 0.25
N ASP A 3 0.67 -6.21 0.45
CA ASP A 3 0.00 -5.53 -0.64
C ASP A 3 1.00 -4.70 -1.46
N VAL A 4 0.58 -4.25 -2.65
CA VAL A 4 1.46 -3.49 -3.57
C VAL A 4 1.84 -2.12 -2.99
N ASP A 5 0.99 -1.55 -2.15
CA ASP A 5 1.20 -0.28 -1.45
C ASP A 5 1.97 -0.41 -0.13
N GLU A 6 2.44 -1.60 0.21
CA GLU A 6 3.30 -1.90 1.37
C GLU A 6 4.75 -2.17 0.90
N ILE A 7 5.58 -1.13 0.94
CA ILE A 7 6.90 -1.11 0.31
C ILE A 7 8.00 -1.09 1.39
N PRO A 8 8.82 -2.15 1.50
CA PRO A 8 9.99 -2.14 2.37
C PRO A 8 11.03 -1.11 1.92
N SER A 9 11.70 -0.49 2.89
CA SER A 9 12.78 0.46 2.62
C SER A 9 14.04 -0.22 2.09
N ARG A 10 14.90 0.57 1.44
CA ARG A 10 16.20 0.09 0.98
C ARG A 10 17.07 -0.43 2.13
N HIS A 11 17.06 0.25 3.28
CA HIS A 11 17.85 -0.19 4.44
C HIS A 11 17.33 -1.50 5.02
N THR A 12 16.01 -1.70 5.05
CA THR A 12 15.39 -2.98 5.46
C THR A 12 15.79 -4.12 4.53
N ILE A 13 15.67 -3.93 3.22
CA ILE A 13 16.08 -4.95 2.26
C ILE A 13 17.56 -5.28 2.38
N ASN A 14 18.41 -4.27 2.60
CA ASN A 14 19.83 -4.51 2.82
C ASN A 14 20.04 -5.32 4.11
N LEU A 15 19.46 -4.91 5.24
CA LEU A 15 19.57 -5.63 6.51
C LEU A 15 19.18 -7.11 6.37
N LEU A 16 18.03 -7.39 5.76
CA LEU A 16 17.52 -8.75 5.56
C LEU A 16 18.38 -9.60 4.62
N ARG A 17 19.17 -8.98 3.73
CA ARG A 17 20.13 -9.69 2.88
C ARG A 17 21.40 -10.09 3.61
N TRP A 18 21.78 -9.37 4.65
CA TRP A 18 23.02 -9.60 5.41
C TRP A 18 22.83 -10.49 6.64
N CYS A 19 21.58 -10.70 7.08
CA CYS A 19 21.26 -11.53 8.23
C CYS A 19 20.94 -12.98 7.80
N ASP A 20 21.72 -13.95 8.29
CA ASP A 20 21.48 -15.38 8.00
C ASP A 20 20.36 -15.99 8.86
N ASP A 21 20.18 -15.50 10.09
CA ASP A 21 19.26 -16.08 11.07
C ASP A 21 18.07 -15.16 11.39
N ILE A 22 17.30 -14.82 10.35
CA ILE A 22 16.02 -14.14 10.53
C ILE A 22 14.93 -15.15 10.95
N PRO A 23 13.91 -14.72 11.73
CA PRO A 23 12.75 -15.53 12.04
C PRO A 23 12.08 -16.09 10.77
N PRO A 24 11.42 -17.26 10.82
CA PRO A 24 10.71 -17.83 9.67
C PRO A 24 9.67 -16.89 9.07
N VAL A 25 8.99 -16.11 9.91
CA VAL A 25 8.06 -15.05 9.52
C VAL A 25 8.36 -13.82 10.38
N LEU A 26 8.71 -12.72 9.72
CA LEU A 26 9.04 -11.45 10.34
C LEU A 26 8.09 -10.37 9.81
N HIS A 27 7.27 -9.78 10.66
CA HIS A 27 6.42 -8.64 10.28
C HIS A 27 7.27 -7.38 10.12
N LEU A 28 6.82 -6.47 9.27
CA LEU A 28 7.47 -5.20 8.97
C LEU A 28 6.60 -4.07 9.50
N GLN A 29 7.13 -3.26 10.40
CA GLN A 29 6.48 -2.03 10.84
C GLN A 29 6.69 -0.96 9.78
N LEU A 30 5.62 -0.64 9.05
CA LEU A 30 5.62 0.38 8.01
C LEU A 30 5.01 1.67 8.55
N LYS A 31 5.60 2.80 8.14
CA LYS A 31 5.00 4.13 8.36
C LYS A 31 3.74 4.23 7.51
N ASN A 32 2.62 4.54 8.13
CA ASN A 32 1.29 4.52 7.52
C ASN A 32 0.92 5.91 7.00
N TYR A 33 0.62 6.01 5.72
CA TYR A 33 0.23 7.24 5.03
C TYR A 33 -1.08 7.04 4.28
N ILE A 34 -1.80 8.14 4.07
CA ILE A 34 -3.03 8.14 3.28
C ILE A 34 -2.99 9.24 2.20
N TYR A 35 -3.45 8.94 0.99
CA TYR A 35 -3.53 9.86 -0.17
C TYR A 35 -2.19 10.38 -0.72
N SER A 36 -1.25 10.76 0.12
CA SER A 36 0.10 11.21 -0.21
C SER A 36 1.00 11.14 1.03
N PHE A 37 2.30 11.28 0.84
CA PHE A 37 3.29 11.24 1.92
C PHE A 37 3.23 12.46 2.88
N GLU A 38 2.33 13.41 2.64
CA GLU A 38 2.11 14.54 3.56
C GLU A 38 1.13 14.20 4.68
N PHE A 39 0.32 13.14 4.53
CA PHE A 39 -0.68 12.73 5.53
C PHE A 39 -0.22 11.45 6.23
N HIS A 40 0.69 11.61 7.18
CA HIS A 40 1.13 10.54 8.07
C HIS A 40 0.04 10.25 9.10
N VAL A 41 -0.39 9.00 9.19
CA VAL A 41 -1.44 8.55 10.10
C VAL A 41 -0.82 8.06 11.41
N ASP A 42 0.09 7.09 11.31
CA ASP A 42 0.79 6.47 12.44
C ASP A 42 1.93 5.56 11.95
N ASP A 43 2.61 4.88 12.88
CA ASP A 43 3.64 3.86 12.60
C ASP A 43 3.15 2.45 12.99
N SER A 44 1.85 2.18 12.82
CA SER A 44 1.20 0.94 13.29
C SER A 44 0.86 -0.05 12.17
N SER A 45 1.26 0.19 10.92
CA SER A 45 1.07 -0.79 9.86
C SER A 45 2.05 -1.95 10.02
N TRP A 46 1.54 -3.16 10.26
CA TRP A 46 2.36 -4.34 10.57
C TRP A 46 2.08 -5.56 9.67
N ARG A 47 1.06 -5.51 8.80
CA ARG A 47 0.56 -6.71 8.07
C ARG A 47 1.57 -7.25 7.04
N ALA A 48 2.39 -6.38 6.47
CA ALA A 48 3.48 -6.76 5.58
C ALA A 48 4.49 -7.64 6.33
N SER A 49 4.87 -8.77 5.73
CA SER A 49 5.82 -9.70 6.36
C SER A 49 6.83 -10.28 5.38
N VAL A 50 8.01 -10.64 5.87
CA VAL A 50 9.04 -11.38 5.15
C VAL A 50 9.03 -12.82 5.64
N HIS A 51 9.11 -13.74 4.68
CA HIS A 51 9.03 -15.17 4.95
C HIS A 51 10.30 -15.84 4.46
N ARG A 52 10.87 -16.71 5.29
CA ARG A 52 11.85 -17.70 4.83
C ARG A 52 11.10 -18.73 4.00
N TYR A 53 11.29 -18.66 2.69
CA TYR A 53 10.55 -19.50 1.77
C TYR A 53 10.86 -20.99 2.00
N GLN A 54 9.81 -21.78 2.21
CA GLN A 54 9.86 -23.23 2.30
C GLN A 54 8.87 -23.82 1.29
N SER A 55 9.41 -24.56 0.32
CA SER A 55 8.61 -25.17 -0.73
C SER A 55 7.49 -26.05 -0.15
N GLY A 56 6.27 -25.90 -0.66
CA GLY A 56 5.08 -26.64 -0.22
C GLY A 56 4.48 -26.20 1.11
N LYS A 57 5.19 -25.41 1.93
CA LYS A 57 4.72 -24.93 3.24
C LYS A 57 4.35 -23.46 3.25
N THR A 58 5.16 -22.61 2.60
CA THR A 58 4.90 -21.17 2.56
C THR A 58 3.66 -20.88 1.71
N ARG A 59 2.65 -20.26 2.33
CA ARG A 59 1.39 -19.85 1.70
C ARG A 59 1.14 -18.38 1.93
N TYR A 60 0.50 -17.73 0.96
CA TYR A 60 0.09 -16.35 1.11
C TYR A 60 -0.83 -16.19 2.33
N ALA A 61 -0.50 -15.25 3.21
CA ALA A 61 -1.28 -14.88 4.37
C ALA A 61 -1.16 -13.37 4.57
N HIS A 62 -2.28 -12.72 4.86
CA HIS A 62 -2.37 -11.29 5.14
C HIS A 62 -3.08 -11.06 6.49
N TYR A 63 -2.56 -11.71 7.53
CA TYR A 63 -3.01 -11.61 8.92
C TYR A 63 -1.81 -11.85 9.86
N ARG A 64 -2.00 -11.64 11.17
CA ARG A 64 -0.90 -11.79 12.15
C ARG A 64 -0.50 -13.25 12.30
N GLN A 65 0.77 -13.55 12.08
CA GLN A 65 1.32 -14.91 12.18
C GLN A 65 2.37 -15.08 13.29
N THR A 66 3.04 -14.00 13.68
CA THR A 66 4.08 -13.98 14.72
C THR A 66 4.01 -12.65 15.48
N ASP A 67 4.68 -12.58 16.63
CA ASP A 67 4.87 -11.34 17.39
C ASP A 67 6.15 -10.57 16.97
N ASP A 68 7.02 -11.19 16.18
CA ASP A 68 8.26 -10.59 15.69
C ASP A 68 7.97 -9.48 14.68
N LEU A 69 8.40 -8.26 15.02
CA LEU A 69 8.15 -7.05 14.24
C LEU A 69 9.45 -6.25 14.06
N LEU A 70 9.86 -6.06 12.81
CA LEU A 70 10.99 -5.20 12.47
C LEU A 70 10.53 -3.74 12.39
N ALA A 71 11.04 -2.90 13.29
CA ALA A 71 10.72 -1.48 13.34
C ALA A 71 11.32 -0.69 12.15
N ASP A 72 10.68 0.45 11.80
CA ASP A 72 11.12 1.36 10.73
C ASP A 72 11.44 0.65 9.41
N ALA A 73 10.55 -0.25 8.99
CA ALA A 73 10.82 -1.19 7.93
C ALA A 73 10.48 -0.68 6.52
N GLY A 74 9.72 0.42 6.39
CA GLY A 74 9.29 0.96 5.11
C GLY A 74 8.02 1.82 5.19
N TRP A 75 7.24 1.80 4.12
CA TRP A 75 6.06 2.66 3.95
C TRP A 75 4.84 1.86 3.52
N HIS A 76 3.69 2.17 4.10
CA HIS A 76 2.38 1.75 3.64
C HIS A 76 1.61 3.01 3.24
N CYS A 77 1.17 3.10 1.98
CA CYS A 77 0.52 4.32 1.47
C CYS A 77 -0.85 3.99 0.86
N SER A 78 -1.88 4.07 1.70
CA SER A 78 -3.25 3.80 1.30
C SER A 78 -3.82 4.91 0.41
N PHE A 79 -4.43 4.53 -0.71
CA PHE A 79 -5.03 5.47 -1.68
C PHE A 79 -4.03 6.49 -2.24
N CYS A 80 -2.74 6.16 -2.34
CA CYS A 80 -1.72 7.10 -2.86
C CYS A 80 -1.63 7.08 -4.39
N PHE A 81 -2.70 7.52 -5.05
CA PHE A 81 -2.80 7.53 -6.50
C PHE A 81 -2.53 8.90 -7.11
N ARG A 82 -2.22 8.88 -8.41
CA ARG A 82 -1.94 10.08 -9.18
C ARG A 82 -3.23 10.78 -9.65
N ARG A 83 -4.24 10.01 -10.05
CA ARG A 83 -5.46 10.52 -10.67
C ARG A 83 -6.68 10.23 -9.81
N ILE A 84 -7.60 11.19 -9.69
CA ILE A 84 -8.89 11.01 -9.00
C ILE A 84 -9.68 9.81 -9.53
N SER A 85 -9.56 9.50 -10.82
CA SER A 85 -10.18 8.30 -11.40
C SER A 85 -9.69 6.99 -10.78
N GLU A 86 -8.43 6.92 -10.33
CA GLU A 86 -7.84 5.75 -9.68
C GLU A 86 -8.35 5.60 -8.24
N PHE A 87 -8.57 6.73 -7.54
CA PHE A 87 -9.27 6.71 -6.25
C PHE A 87 -10.69 6.16 -6.41
N ILE A 88 -11.46 6.70 -7.35
CA ILE A 88 -12.83 6.25 -7.65
C ILE A 88 -12.84 4.77 -8.05
N PHE A 89 -11.85 4.33 -8.83
CA PHE A 89 -11.69 2.92 -9.18
C PHE A 89 -11.44 2.05 -7.94
N LYS A 90 -10.49 2.41 -7.06
CA LYS A 90 -10.25 1.66 -5.80
C LYS A 90 -11.49 1.66 -4.91
N MET A 91 -12.22 2.76 -4.82
CA MET A 91 -13.48 2.84 -4.04
C MET A 91 -14.57 1.91 -4.60
N LYS A 92 -14.62 1.70 -5.91
CA LYS A 92 -15.56 0.76 -6.56
C LYS A 92 -15.08 -0.70 -6.52
N ALA A 93 -13.81 -0.94 -6.18
CA ALA A 93 -13.23 -2.27 -6.18
C ALA A 93 -13.67 -3.07 -4.94
N TYR A 94 -13.59 -4.40 -5.06
CA TYR A 94 -14.20 -5.38 -4.15
C TYR A 94 -14.08 -5.07 -2.65
N SER A 95 -12.89 -4.76 -2.14
CA SER A 95 -12.65 -4.65 -0.69
C SER A 95 -13.32 -3.45 0.00
N HIS A 96 -13.82 -2.48 -0.78
CA HIS A 96 -14.42 -1.24 -0.25
C HIS A 96 -15.74 -0.88 -0.93
N TYR A 97 -16.24 -1.72 -1.83
CA TYR A 97 -17.45 -1.44 -2.60
C TYR A 97 -18.67 -1.25 -1.67
N ASP A 98 -18.73 -2.03 -0.59
CA ASP A 98 -19.75 -1.96 0.46
C ASP A 98 -19.80 -0.62 1.20
N ARG A 99 -18.66 0.10 1.25
CA ARG A 99 -18.54 1.42 1.90
C ARG A 99 -19.14 2.53 1.02
N VAL A 100 -19.29 2.31 -0.29
CA VAL A 100 -19.87 3.29 -1.22
C VAL A 100 -21.40 3.25 -1.17
N ARG A 101 -21.97 3.76 -0.07
CA ARG A 101 -23.43 3.73 0.16
C ARG A 101 -24.22 4.71 -0.71
N PHE A 102 -23.58 5.81 -1.10
CA PHE A 102 -24.22 6.89 -1.86
C PHE A 102 -23.37 7.29 -3.07
N SER A 103 -24.04 7.61 -4.18
CA SER A 103 -23.38 7.99 -5.44
C SER A 103 -22.49 9.23 -5.31
N HIS A 104 -22.80 10.13 -4.37
CA HIS A 104 -22.01 11.34 -4.15
C HIS A 104 -20.60 11.06 -3.63
N TYR A 105 -20.34 9.90 -3.00
CA TYR A 105 -18.98 9.50 -2.62
C TYR A 105 -18.06 9.36 -3.84
N LEU A 106 -18.61 9.06 -5.00
CA LEU A 106 -17.87 8.90 -6.26
C LEU A 106 -17.78 10.20 -7.07
N ASN A 107 -18.31 11.32 -6.56
CA ASN A 107 -18.20 12.62 -7.23
C ASN A 107 -16.73 13.08 -7.23
N PRO A 108 -16.10 13.28 -8.40
CA PRO A 108 -14.67 13.62 -8.47
C PRO A 108 -14.28 14.90 -7.71
N GLN A 109 -15.13 15.92 -7.74
CA GLN A 109 -14.89 17.18 -7.05
C GLN A 109 -14.94 17.00 -5.53
N ARG A 110 -15.87 16.18 -5.02
CA ARG A 110 -15.91 15.80 -3.60
C ARG A 110 -14.67 15.02 -3.22
N VAL A 111 -14.33 13.97 -3.98
CA VAL A 111 -13.16 13.12 -3.72
C VAL A 111 -11.90 13.96 -3.61
N GLN A 112 -11.67 14.85 -4.58
CA GLN A 112 -10.53 15.77 -4.54
C GLN A 112 -10.55 16.67 -3.30
N LYS A 113 -11.70 17.27 -2.96
CA LYS A 113 -11.84 18.14 -1.78
C LYS A 113 -11.55 17.40 -0.47
N VAL A 114 -11.99 16.14 -0.36
CA VAL A 114 -11.78 15.30 0.83
C VAL A 114 -10.30 14.93 0.96
N ILE A 115 -9.67 14.47 -0.14
CA ILE A 115 -8.24 14.15 -0.20
C ILE A 115 -7.38 15.36 0.18
N CYS A 116 -7.65 16.52 -0.40
CA CYS A 116 -6.86 17.74 -0.11
C CYS A 116 -6.94 18.18 1.36
N LYS A 117 -7.98 17.74 2.08
CA LYS A 117 -8.16 18.01 3.51
C LYS A 117 -7.59 16.91 4.41
N GLY A 118 -7.21 15.75 3.86
CA GLY A 118 -6.85 14.58 4.65
C GLY A 118 -8.03 13.94 5.39
N ALA A 119 -9.27 14.19 4.95
CA ALA A 119 -10.47 13.65 5.59
C ALA A 119 -10.84 12.27 5.03
N ASP A 120 -11.67 11.50 5.73
CA ASP A 120 -12.08 10.16 5.30
C ASP A 120 -12.96 10.18 4.04
N LEU A 121 -12.67 9.30 3.07
CA LEU A 121 -13.39 9.25 1.78
C LEU A 121 -14.84 8.79 1.93
N PHE A 122 -15.12 7.97 2.95
CA PHE A 122 -16.39 7.29 3.17
C PHE A 122 -17.21 7.94 4.31
N ASP A 123 -16.72 9.03 4.91
CA ASP A 123 -17.29 9.69 6.09
C ASP A 123 -17.51 8.72 7.27
N MET A 124 -16.59 7.77 7.47
CA MET A 124 -16.63 6.77 8.53
C MET A 124 -15.75 7.14 9.73
N LEU A 125 -16.00 6.47 10.86
CA LEU A 125 -15.13 6.55 12.04
C LEU A 125 -13.84 5.73 11.82
N PRO A 126 -12.74 6.07 12.50
CA PRO A 126 -11.52 5.27 12.48
C PRO A 126 -11.76 3.82 12.94
N GLU A 127 -11.18 2.86 12.22
CA GLU A 127 -11.26 1.42 12.53
C GLU A 127 -10.21 1.02 13.58
N GLU A 128 -10.44 1.39 14.84
CA GLU A 128 -9.50 1.17 15.94
C GLU A 128 -10.10 0.31 17.07
N TYR A 129 -9.22 -0.34 17.84
CA TYR A 129 -9.63 -1.27 18.90
C TYR A 129 -9.87 -0.61 20.27
N THR A 130 -9.38 0.62 20.48
CA THR A 130 -9.54 1.33 21.76
C THR A 130 -10.21 2.68 21.56
N PHE A 131 -11.04 3.09 22.54
CA PHE A 131 -11.67 4.43 22.50
C PHE A 131 -10.65 5.56 22.43
N LYS A 132 -9.50 5.40 23.08
CA LYS A 132 -8.41 6.37 23.04
C LYS A 132 -7.91 6.57 21.60
N ASP A 133 -7.71 5.48 20.87
CA ASP A 133 -7.21 5.53 19.49
C ASP A 133 -8.30 6.00 18.52
N ILE A 134 -9.56 5.59 18.72
CA ILE A 134 -10.71 6.10 17.94
C ILE A 134 -10.78 7.64 18.07
N ILE A 135 -10.75 8.15 19.30
CA ILE A 135 -10.82 9.60 19.56
C ILE A 135 -9.56 10.30 19.03
N GLY A 136 -8.39 9.70 19.24
CA GLY A 136 -7.10 10.26 18.82
C GLY A 136 -6.93 10.36 17.31
N LYS A 137 -7.56 9.46 16.54
CA LYS A 137 -7.55 9.44 15.08
C LYS A 137 -8.81 10.05 14.45
N MET A 138 -9.70 10.63 15.25
CA MET A 138 -10.93 11.21 14.74
C MET A 138 -10.66 12.53 14.01
N GLY A 139 -11.26 12.68 12.83
CA GLY A 139 -11.14 13.88 12.01
C GLY A 139 -10.07 13.77 10.92
N PRO A 140 -9.76 14.88 10.23
CA PRO A 140 -8.82 14.86 9.12
C PRO A 140 -7.38 14.69 9.60
N VAL A 141 -6.60 13.88 8.87
CA VAL A 141 -5.17 13.71 9.10
C VAL A 141 -4.45 15.03 8.80
N PRO A 142 -3.65 15.56 9.73
CA PRO A 142 -2.95 16.82 9.53
C PRO A 142 -1.87 16.69 8.46
N ARG A 143 -1.66 17.77 7.71
CA ARG A 143 -0.56 17.84 6.75
C ARG A 143 0.77 18.00 7.50
N SER A 144 1.72 17.16 7.13
CA SER A 144 3.12 17.24 7.54
C SER A 144 3.98 17.69 6.37
N PHE A 145 4.89 18.63 6.62
CA PHE A 145 5.93 19.04 5.67
C PHE A 145 7.24 18.29 5.90
N SER A 146 7.22 17.27 6.76
CA SER A 146 8.39 16.45 7.04
C SER A 146 8.70 15.55 5.86
N ALA A 147 9.91 15.67 5.33
CA ALA A 147 10.49 14.76 4.36
C ALA A 147 11.34 13.65 5.03
N VAL A 148 11.38 13.63 6.36
CA VAL A 148 12.22 12.70 7.11
C VAL A 148 11.70 11.28 6.88
N HIS A 149 12.62 10.38 6.50
CA HIS A 149 12.33 9.00 6.12
C HIS A 149 11.47 8.84 4.87
N LEU A 150 11.33 9.84 3.98
CA LEU A 150 10.76 9.60 2.65
C LEU A 150 11.84 9.09 1.68
N PRO A 151 11.48 8.27 0.67
CA PRO A 151 12.43 7.87 -0.36
C PRO A 151 13.05 9.11 -1.04
N SER A 152 14.39 9.19 -1.09
CA SER A 152 15.11 10.34 -1.67
C SER A 152 14.65 10.67 -3.09
N TYR A 153 14.32 9.62 -3.87
CA TYR A 153 13.77 9.77 -5.21
C TYR A 153 12.54 10.67 -5.26
N LEU A 154 11.66 10.63 -4.25
CA LEU A 154 10.47 11.50 -4.20
C LEU A 154 10.84 12.97 -4.05
N LEU A 155 11.90 13.24 -3.26
CA LEU A 155 12.38 14.58 -2.98
C LEU A 155 13.09 15.16 -4.19
N GLU A 156 13.96 14.37 -4.82
CA GLU A 156 14.72 14.75 -6.02
C GLU A 156 13.82 14.97 -7.25
N ASN A 157 12.65 14.33 -7.30
CA ASN A 157 11.73 14.38 -8.45
C ASN A 157 10.39 15.07 -8.12
N ALA A 158 10.35 15.91 -7.08
CA ALA A 158 9.12 16.54 -6.60
C ALA A 158 8.41 17.35 -7.71
N ASP A 159 9.17 18.09 -8.53
CA ASP A 159 8.63 18.92 -9.61
C ASP A 159 8.03 18.11 -10.76
N ASN A 160 8.64 16.98 -11.10
CA ASN A 160 8.12 16.05 -12.12
C ASN A 160 6.85 15.33 -11.64
N ARG A 161 6.63 15.26 -10.32
CA ARG A 161 5.53 14.53 -9.69
C ARG A 161 4.37 15.41 -9.22
N ARG A 162 4.45 16.75 -9.38
CA ARG A 162 3.29 17.67 -9.21
C ARG A 162 2.08 17.30 -10.09
N SER A 163 2.27 16.47 -11.10
CA SER A 163 1.18 15.88 -11.89
C SER A 163 1.37 14.41 -12.28
N ASN A 164 2.52 13.76 -12.03
CA ASN A 164 2.69 12.36 -12.42
C ASN A 164 3.53 11.41 -11.55
N LEU A 165 2.89 10.61 -10.68
CA LEU A 165 3.45 9.32 -10.21
C LEU A 165 3.40 8.27 -11.34
N LYS A 166 4.50 8.10 -12.08
CA LYS A 166 4.84 6.81 -12.69
C LYS A 166 5.38 5.93 -11.56
N LEU A 167 4.58 4.95 -11.14
CA LEU A 167 5.02 3.88 -10.27
C LEU A 167 6.18 3.16 -10.99
N LEU A 168 7.34 3.10 -10.33
CA LEU A 168 8.43 2.26 -10.77
C LEU A 168 8.03 0.82 -10.42
N VAL A 169 7.28 0.16 -11.30
CA VAL A 169 7.32 -1.29 -11.35
C VAL A 169 8.77 -1.59 -11.71
N LEU A 170 9.52 -2.20 -10.79
CA LEU A 170 10.83 -2.76 -11.07
C LEU A 170 10.63 -3.78 -12.19
N THR A 171 10.77 -3.33 -13.43
CA THR A 171 10.83 -4.21 -14.59
C THR A 171 12.06 -5.06 -14.41
N SER A 172 11.82 -6.35 -14.16
CA SER A 172 12.64 -7.48 -14.57
C SER A 172 13.80 -7.11 -15.47
N ASN A 173 14.97 -6.86 -14.88
CA ASN A 173 16.24 -6.78 -15.61
C ASN A 173 17.41 -7.24 -14.71
N TRP A 174 17.16 -8.26 -13.89
CA TRP A 174 18.17 -8.94 -13.06
C TRP A 174 18.22 -10.45 -13.27
N PHE A 175 17.56 -10.97 -14.32
CA PHE A 175 17.80 -12.32 -14.81
C PHE A 175 17.89 -12.27 -16.33
N GLY A 176 19.06 -12.57 -16.86
CA GLY A 176 19.30 -12.70 -18.29
C GLY A 176 18.56 -13.89 -18.86
N ILE A 177 17.30 -13.69 -19.26
CA ILE A 177 16.51 -14.64 -20.02
C ILE A 177 15.97 -13.89 -21.24
N SER A 178 16.39 -14.32 -22.43
CA SER A 178 15.98 -13.75 -23.72
C SER A 178 14.47 -13.86 -23.93
N PRO A 179 13.82 -12.90 -24.62
CA PRO A 179 12.39 -12.95 -24.87
C PRO A 179 12.05 -13.96 -25.97
N ILE A 180 11.09 -14.84 -25.68
CA ILE A 180 10.40 -15.67 -26.67
C ILE A 180 9.20 -14.85 -27.18
N HIS A 181 9.11 -14.67 -28.50
CA HIS A 181 7.98 -14.01 -29.18
C HIS A 181 6.69 -14.82 -29.02
N PRO A 182 5.52 -14.21 -28.73
CA PRO A 182 4.24 -14.89 -28.82
C PRO A 182 3.61 -14.70 -30.21
N GLU A 183 3.32 -15.81 -30.87
CA GLU A 183 2.41 -15.87 -32.02
C GLU A 183 0.95 -15.69 -31.59
N ASN A 184 0.18 -15.08 -32.49
CA ASN A 184 -1.25 -14.80 -32.38
C ASN A 184 -2.09 -16.07 -32.12
N ASN A 185 -2.99 -16.02 -31.14
CA ASN A 185 -4.29 -16.68 -31.28
C ASN A 185 -5.33 -16.05 -30.34
N GLU A 186 -6.41 -15.57 -30.96
CA GLU A 186 -7.64 -15.10 -30.32
C GLU A 186 -8.45 -16.28 -29.76
N GLY A 187 -9.02 -16.13 -28.56
CA GLY A 187 -9.91 -17.11 -27.93
C GLY A 187 -10.28 -16.69 -26.49
N PRO A 188 -11.49 -17.02 -26.00
CA PRO A 188 -12.30 -16.09 -25.21
C PRO A 188 -11.89 -15.99 -23.74
N PHE A 189 -11.98 -14.76 -23.20
CA PHE A 189 -11.85 -14.47 -21.77
C PHE A 189 -13.00 -15.15 -20.99
N GLU A 190 -12.73 -16.33 -20.47
CA GLU A 190 -13.57 -16.97 -19.46
C GLU A 190 -13.21 -16.47 -18.06
N THR A 191 -14.25 -15.96 -17.41
CA THR A 191 -14.31 -15.47 -16.03
C THR A 191 -13.92 -16.56 -15.04
N LEU A 192 -12.73 -16.46 -14.43
CA LEU A 192 -12.35 -17.25 -13.25
C LEU A 192 -11.77 -16.35 -12.16
N ALA A 193 -12.67 -15.66 -11.46
CA ALA A 193 -12.42 -15.17 -10.11
C ALA A 193 -13.49 -15.78 -9.18
N LYS A 194 -13.31 -17.06 -8.89
CA LYS A 194 -13.94 -17.76 -7.76
C LYS A 194 -12.81 -18.41 -6.95
N SER A 195 -12.70 -18.03 -5.68
CA SER A 195 -12.04 -18.72 -4.56
C SER A 195 -11.36 -17.67 -3.68
N GLN A 196 -11.50 -17.60 -2.36
CA GLN A 196 -12.26 -18.35 -1.34
C GLN A 196 -12.10 -17.55 -0.03
N TYR A 197 -13.17 -17.49 0.76
CA TYR A 197 -13.32 -16.97 2.14
C TYR A 197 -13.26 -15.45 2.37
#